data_AF-A0A432Q220-F1
#
_entry.id   AF-A0A432Q220-F1
#
_cell.length_a   1.000
_cell.length_b   1.000
_cell.length_c   1.000
_cell.angle_alpha   90.00
_cell.angle_beta   90.00
_cell.angle_gamma   90.00
#
_symmetry.space_group_name_H-M   'P 1'
#
loop_
_entity.id
_entity.type
_entity.pdbx_description
1 polymer ?
#
loop_
_entity_poly.entity_id
_entity_poly.type
_entity_poly.pdbx_seq_one_letter_code
_entity_poly.pdbx_strand_id
1 'polypeptide(L)' 'MAKVIEVIYENGVFKPAKKISLPEKTKGKVIIEENVMGDIESLSKKVDEILKDN' A
#
# COMPACT_ATOMS: atom_id res chain seq x y z
N MET A 1 18.38 11.53 -7.83
CA MET A 1 17.44 11.39 -6.70
C MET A 1 16.21 10.65 -7.19
N ALA A 2 15.85 9.53 -6.55
CA ALA A 2 14.59 8.86 -6.86
C ALA A 2 13.43 9.73 -6.34
N LYS A 3 12.45 10.03 -7.19
CA LYS A 3 11.21 10.70 -6.78
C LYS A 3 10.17 9.63 -6.54
N VAL A 4 9.68 9.53 -5.30
CA VAL A 4 8.50 8.72 -5.00
C VAL A 4 7.27 9.49 -5.46
N ILE A 5 6.38 8.83 -6.20
CA ILE A 5 5.13 9.40 -6.67
C ILE A 5 4.01 8.74 -5.86
N GLU A 6 3.35 9.52 -5.03
CA GLU A 6 2.14 9.08 -4.35
C GLU A 6 1.00 8.97 -5.35
N VAL A 7 0.33 7.82 -5.35
CA VAL A 7 -0.75 7.50 -6.27
C VAL A 7 -1.95 6.91 -5.53
N ILE A 8 -3.13 7.12 -6.09
CA ILE A 8 -4.39 6.49 -5.68
C ILE A 8 -4.79 5.52 -6.79
N TYR A 9 -5.11 4.28 -6.44
CA TYR A 9 -5.58 3.28 -7.38
C TYR A 9 -7.10 3.31 -7.49
N GLU A 10 -7.61 3.67 -8.66
CA GLU A 10 -9.05 3.74 -8.93
C GLU A 10 -9.37 3.15 -10.30
N ASN A 11 -10.30 2.21 -10.36
CA ASN A 11 -10.79 1.59 -11.60
C ASN A 11 -9.67 1.08 -12.54
N GLY A 12 -8.63 0.46 -12.00
CA GLY A 12 -7.52 -0.07 -12.80
C GLY A 12 -6.41 0.93 -13.13
N VAL A 13 -6.50 2.18 -12.65
CA VAL A 13 -5.56 3.25 -13.00
C VAL A 13 -4.89 3.83 -11.75
N PHE A 14 -3.57 3.95 -11.76
CA PHE A 14 -2.80 4.69 -10.75
C PHE A 14 -2.81 6.18 -11.06
N LYS A 15 -3.66 6.93 -10.35
CA LYS A 15 -3.78 8.39 -10.48
C LYS A 15 -2.81 9.07 -9.53
N PRO A 16 -2.01 10.05 -9.96
CA PRO A 16 -1.10 10.73 -9.06
C PRO A 16 -1.85 11.65 -8.10
N ALA A 17 -1.47 11.64 -6.82
CA ALA A 17 -2.05 12.49 -5.79
C ALA A 17 -1.71 13.98 -5.99
N LYS A 18 -0.63 14.27 -6.73
CA LYS A 18 -0.17 15.62 -7.09
C LYS A 18 0.15 15.69 -8.57
N LYS A 19 0.01 16.87 -9.18
CA LYS A 19 0.37 17.09 -10.59
C LYS A 19 1.85 16.80 -10.80
N ILE A 20 2.13 15.96 -11.79
CA ILE A 20 3.47 15.54 -12.20
C ILE A 20 3.62 15.71 -13.70
N SER A 21 4.84 16.05 -14.12
CA SER A 21 5.21 16.12 -15.53
C SER A 21 6.24 15.04 -15.79
N LEU A 22 5.84 14.02 -16.55
CA LEU A 22 6.70 12.95 -17.05
C LEU A 22 6.51 12.85 -18.57
N PRO A 23 7.54 12.50 -19.34
CA PRO A 23 7.40 12.23 -20.76
C PRO A 23 6.38 11.12 -21.03
N GLU A 24 5.66 11.23 -22.14
CA GLU A 24 4.78 10.15 -22.58
C GLU A 24 5.55 8.82 -22.73
N LYS A 25 4.87 7.70 -22.44
CA LYS A 25 5.43 6.34 -22.50
C LYS A 25 6.59 6.08 -21.52
N THR A 26 6.77 6.94 -20.50
CA THR A 26 7.67 6.64 -19.38
C THR A 26 7.27 5.32 -18.72
N LYS A 27 8.21 4.37 -18.65
CA LYS A 27 8.01 3.11 -17.93
C LYS A 27 8.40 3.29 -16.47
N GLY A 28 7.54 2.86 -15.56
CA GLY A 28 7.79 2.86 -14.12
C GLY A 28 7.57 1.47 -13.51
N LYS A 29 8.11 1.26 -12.31
CA LYS A 29 7.78 0.10 -11.48
C LYS A 29 6.87 0.58 -10.35
N VAL A 30 5.75 -0.11 -10.16
CA VAL A 30 4.89 0.10 -8.99
C VAL A 30 5.43 -0.76 -7.85
N ILE A 31 5.59 -0.15 -6.68
CA ILE A 31 5.93 -0.83 -5.44
C ILE A 31 4.75 -0.58 -4.50
N ILE A 32 4.12 -1.66 -4.03
CA ILE A 32 3.04 -1.60 -3.05
C ILE A 32 3.68 -1.95 -1.71
N GLU A 33 3.69 -0.99 -0.80
CA GLU A 33 4.13 -1.22 0.58
C GLU A 33 2.90 -1.63 1.40
N GLU A 34 2.81 -2.92 1.73
CA GLU A 34 1.78 -3.39 2.67
C GLU A 34 2.19 -2.95 4.08
N ASN A 35 1.34 -2.13 4.71
CA ASN A 35 1.53 -1.76 6.11
C ASN A 35 1.23 -2.97 6.98
N VAL A 36 2.28 -3.70 7.38
CA VAL A 36 2.26 -4.86 8.30
C VAL A 36 1.55 -4.56 9.64
N MET A 37 1.30 -3.28 9.96
CA MET A 37 0.60 -2.85 11.17
C MET A 37 -0.82 -3.43 11.28
N GLY A 38 -1.56 -3.52 10.16
CA GLY A 38 -2.90 -4.11 10.15
C GLY A 38 -2.88 -5.62 10.40
N ASP A 39 -1.82 -6.28 9.94
CA ASP A 39 -1.62 -7.72 10.13
C ASP A 39 -1.27 -8.04 11.57
N ILE A 40 -0.47 -7.22 12.25
CA ILE A 40 -0.13 -7.39 13.67
C ILE A 40 -1.37 -7.25 14.57
N GLU A 41 -2.23 -6.25 14.31
CA GLU A 41 -3.46 -6.08 15.10
C GLU A 41 -4.41 -7.27 14.90
N SER A 42 -4.55 -7.73 13.65
CA SER A 42 -5.34 -8.93 13.31
C SER A 42 -4.76 -10.20 13.95
N LEU A 43 -3.44 -10.33 13.99
CA LEU A 43 -2.76 -11.45 14.65
C LEU A 43 -2.97 -11.43 16.17
N SER A 44 -2.88 -10.25 16.80
CA SER A 44 -3.08 -10.10 18.24
C SER A 44 -4.48 -10.53 18.68
N LYS A 45 -5.52 -10.14 17.92
CA LYS A 45 -6.91 -10.53 18.19
C LYS A 45 -7.11 -12.05 18.10
N LYS A 46 -6.51 -12.68 17.09
CA LYS A 46 -6.55 -14.15 16.95
C LYS A 46 -5.86 -14.88 18.11
N VAL A 47 -4.73 -14.36 18.58
CA VAL A 47 -4.01 -14.94 19.73
C VAL A 47 -4.85 -14.82 21.01
N ASP A 48 -5.48 -13.67 21.24
CA ASP A 48 -6.35 -13.45 22.40
C ASP A 48 -7.59 -14.36 22.40
N GLU A 49 -8.17 -14.67 21.23
CA GLU A 49 -9.28 -15.62 21.10
C GLU A 49 -8.85 -17.05 21.47
N ILE A 50 -7.70 -17.52 20.97
CA ILE A 50 -7.18 -18.87 21.26
C ILE A 50 -6.86 -19.05 22.75
N LEU A 51 -6.36 -18.00 23.40
CA LEU A 51 -6.01 -18.03 24.82
C LEU A 51 -7.22 -17.97 25.76
N LYS A 52 -8.39 -17.49 25.28
CA LYS A 52 -9.63 -17.45 26.07
C LYS A 52 -10.40 -18.77 26.05
N ASP A 53 -10.14 -19.63 25.07
CA ASP A 53 -10.78 -20.94 24.92
C ASP A 53 -10.04 -22.09 25.62
N ASN A 54 -8.96 -21.81 26.39
CA ASN A 54 -8.23 -22.79 27.22
C ASN A 54 -8.31 -22.47 28.72
#